data_AF-A0A2D4KPI3-F1
#
_entry.id   AF-A0A2D4KPI3-F1
#
_cell.length_a   1.000
_cell.length_b   1.000
_cell.length_c   1.000
_cell.angle_alpha   90.00
_cell.angle_beta   90.00
_cell.angle_gamma   90.00
#
_symmetry.space_group_name_H-M   'P 1'
#
loop_
_entity.id
_entity.type
_entity.pdbx_description
1 polymer ?
#
loop_
_entity_poly.entity_id
_entity_poly.type
_entity_poly.pdbx_seq_one_letter_code
_entity_poly.pdbx_strand_id
1 'polypeptide(L)'
;IRGSRFNPILDMLASFKKGVVGGVKVRVDRLQTLISGAVVEQLDFLRIGDTEEPPEFKSFEELELPKHSKVKRQTSTPNATELEQQPDINHNDWKNKPIHEILQKLNDCSCVATQIILLSILLKREGPNFITKEGTVSDHIERIYRKAGSKKFWSVVRFAASLLCKLVDSLAPSITNVLVQGKQVTLGAFGQE
;
A
#
# COMPACT_ATOMS: atom_id res chain seq x y z
N ILE A 1 -43.73 -3.04 3.14
CA ILE A 1 -43.01 -3.11 1.84
C ILE A 1 -43.73 -4.09 0.93
N ARG A 2 -44.74 -3.65 0.18
CA ARG A 2 -45.42 -4.44 -0.88
C ARG A 2 -45.70 -3.49 -2.02
N GLY A 3 -44.90 -3.59 -3.08
CA GLY A 3 -45.06 -2.82 -4.31
C GLY A 3 -44.59 -3.66 -5.48
N SER A 4 -45.02 -3.32 -6.70
CA SER A 4 -44.72 -4.06 -7.94
C SER A 4 -43.22 -4.31 -8.20
N ARG A 5 -42.33 -3.58 -7.54
CA ARG A 5 -40.87 -3.74 -7.62
C ARG A 5 -40.27 -4.73 -6.62
N PHE A 6 -41.07 -5.33 -5.74
CA PHE A 6 -40.57 -6.24 -4.70
C PHE A 6 -39.98 -7.52 -5.28
N ASN A 7 -40.65 -8.15 -6.26
CA ASN A 7 -40.17 -9.38 -6.88
C ASN A 7 -38.84 -9.17 -7.63
N PRO A 8 -38.66 -8.11 -8.46
CA PRO A 8 -37.36 -7.81 -9.05
C PRO A 8 -36.21 -7.63 -8.04
N ILE A 9 -36.49 -7.02 -6.89
CA ILE A 9 -35.48 -6.86 -5.83
C ILE A 9 -35.13 -8.22 -5.21
N LEU A 10 -36.12 -9.08 -4.97
CA LEU A 10 -35.86 -10.44 -4.47
C LEU A 10 -35.06 -11.27 -5.47
N ASP A 11 -35.35 -11.17 -6.77
CA ASP A 11 -34.62 -11.87 -7.82
C ASP A 11 -33.17 -11.39 -7.89
N MET A 12 -32.95 -10.07 -7.75
CA MET A 12 -31.61 -9.49 -7.63
C MET A 12 -30.87 -10.03 -6.38
N LEU A 13 -31.51 -10.02 -5.21
CA LEU A 13 -30.91 -10.56 -3.97
C LEU A 13 -30.58 -12.05 -4.10
N ALA A 14 -31.44 -12.84 -4.75
CA ALA A 14 -31.19 -14.25 -5.04
C ALA A 14 -30.01 -14.43 -6.01
N SER A 15 -29.85 -13.54 -6.99
CA SER A 15 -28.72 -13.58 -7.94
C SER A 15 -27.37 -13.29 -7.28
N PHE A 16 -27.33 -12.50 -6.19
CA PHE A 16 -26.11 -12.33 -5.40
C PHE A 16 -25.58 -13.65 -4.83
N LYS A 17 -26.48 -14.54 -4.38
CA LYS A 17 -26.10 -15.87 -3.88
C LYS A 17 -25.56 -16.78 -4.99
N LYS A 18 -25.96 -16.54 -6.24
CA LYS A 18 -25.47 -17.27 -7.42
C LYS A 18 -24.11 -16.77 -7.91
N GLY A 19 -23.63 -15.63 -7.40
CA GLY A 19 -22.32 -15.07 -7.75
C GLY A 19 -22.26 -14.33 -9.08
N VAL A 20 -23.40 -14.11 -9.74
CA VAL A 20 -23.50 -13.33 -10.99
C VAL A 20 -24.80 -12.53 -11.02
N VAL A 21 -24.72 -11.23 -11.29
CA VAL A 21 -25.88 -10.34 -11.51
C VAL A 21 -25.68 -9.60 -12.82
N GLY A 22 -26.61 -9.72 -13.77
CA GLY A 22 -26.54 -9.00 -15.05
C GLY A 22 -25.25 -9.24 -15.86
N GLY A 23 -24.66 -10.44 -15.74
CA GLY A 23 -23.37 -10.78 -16.39
C GLY A 23 -22.12 -10.33 -15.62
N VAL A 24 -22.29 -9.60 -14.51
CA VAL A 24 -21.19 -9.16 -13.64
C VAL A 24 -21.00 -10.19 -12.53
N LYS A 25 -19.77 -10.65 -12.34
CA LYS A 25 -19.42 -11.54 -11.24
C LYS A 25 -19.47 -10.78 -9.92
N VAL A 26 -20.25 -11.29 -8.98
CA VAL A 26 -20.45 -10.70 -7.66
C VAL A 26 -20.03 -11.68 -6.57
N ARG A 27 -19.58 -11.16 -5.44
CA ARG A 27 -19.25 -11.95 -4.25
C ARG A 27 -19.99 -11.35 -3.05
N VAL A 28 -20.66 -12.21 -2.28
CA VAL A 28 -21.22 -11.85 -0.98
C VAL A 28 -20.25 -12.34 0.09
N ASP A 29 -19.87 -11.46 1.01
CA ASP A 29 -19.00 -11.77 2.14
C ASP A 29 -19.35 -10.87 3.32
N ARG A 30 -18.67 -11.07 4.46
CA ARG A 30 -18.74 -10.15 5.59
C ARG A 30 -18.23 -8.78 5.15
N LEU A 31 -18.93 -7.71 5.53
CA LEU A 31 -18.54 -6.32 5.25
C LEU A 31 -17.05 -6.08 5.51
N GLN A 32 -16.59 -6.55 6.66
CA GLN A 32 -15.21 -6.46 7.10
C GLN A 32 -14.16 -7.15 6.19
N THR A 33 -14.57 -8.09 5.33
CA THR A 33 -13.70 -8.70 4.31
C THR A 33 -13.64 -7.84 3.05
N LEU A 34 -14.69 -7.06 2.78
CA LEU A 34 -14.87 -6.31 1.53
C LEU A 34 -14.53 -4.83 1.67
N ILE A 35 -14.54 -4.30 2.90
CA ILE A 35 -14.40 -2.87 3.19
C ILE A 35 -13.09 -2.28 2.68
N SER A 36 -11.99 -3.04 2.73
CA SER A 36 -10.67 -2.61 2.24
C SER A 36 -10.60 -2.40 0.73
N GLY A 37 -11.53 -3.01 -0.03
CA GLY A 37 -11.66 -2.83 -1.47
C GLY A 37 -12.91 -2.08 -1.90
N ALA A 38 -13.69 -1.56 -0.95
CA ALA A 38 -14.94 -0.86 -1.22
C ALA A 38 -14.70 0.58 -1.69
N VAL A 39 -15.72 1.12 -2.34
CA VAL A 39 -15.80 2.53 -2.77
C VAL A 39 -17.04 3.13 -2.12
N VAL A 40 -16.92 4.38 -1.68
CA VAL A 40 -18.05 5.18 -1.21
C VAL A 40 -18.45 6.12 -2.34
N GLU A 41 -19.70 6.04 -2.77
CA GLU A 41 -20.28 6.92 -3.78
C GLU A 41 -21.50 7.62 -3.20
N GLN A 42 -21.60 8.92 -3.44
CA GLN A 42 -22.76 9.71 -3.06
C GLN A 42 -23.86 9.51 -4.10
N LEU A 43 -25.07 9.19 -3.64
CA LEU A 43 -26.23 9.01 -4.52
C LEU A 43 -26.96 10.35 -4.69
N ASP A 44 -26.49 11.17 -5.63
CA ASP A 44 -27.00 12.53 -5.88
C ASP A 44 -28.49 12.59 -6.33
N PHE A 45 -29.05 11.44 -6.69
CA PHE A 45 -30.48 11.34 -7.04
C PHE A 45 -31.39 11.20 -5.82
N LEU A 46 -30.86 10.93 -4.63
CA LEU A 46 -31.63 10.92 -3.39
C LEU A 46 -31.81 12.37 -2.93
N ARG A 47 -32.92 12.99 -3.35
CA ARG A 47 -33.36 14.29 -2.81
C ARG A 47 -33.81 14.09 -1.36
N ILE A 48 -32.87 14.14 -0.42
CA ILE A 48 -33.16 14.36 0.99
C ILE A 48 -33.85 15.73 1.04
N GLY A 49 -35.06 15.81 1.57
CA GLY A 49 -35.85 17.03 1.50
C GLY A 49 -35.11 18.20 2.15
N ASP A 50 -35.25 19.41 1.60
CA ASP A 50 -34.56 20.64 2.05
C ASP A 50 -34.81 21.00 3.54
N THR A 51 -35.72 20.29 4.21
CA THR A 51 -36.13 20.46 5.61
C THR A 51 -35.41 19.54 6.59
N GLU A 52 -34.61 18.56 6.13
CA GLU A 52 -33.87 17.64 7.00
C GLU A 52 -32.37 17.96 6.92
N GLU A 53 -31.72 18.16 8.08
CA GLU A 53 -30.26 18.27 8.11
C GLU A 53 -29.66 16.99 7.50
N PRO A 54 -28.68 17.12 6.59
CA PRO A 54 -28.05 15.96 5.99
C PRO A 54 -27.45 15.09 7.10
N PRO A 55 -27.69 13.78 7.10
CA PRO A 55 -27.14 12.90 8.13
C PRO A 55 -25.62 12.98 8.10
N GLU A 56 -25.00 13.06 9.28
CA GLU A 56 -23.54 13.00 9.41
C GLU A 56 -23.05 11.65 8.88
N PHE A 57 -22.38 11.66 7.72
CA PHE A 57 -21.86 10.45 7.13
C PHE A 57 -20.61 10.00 7.86
N LYS A 58 -20.71 8.89 8.58
CA LYS A 58 -19.54 8.18 9.11
C LYS A 58 -19.23 6.99 8.20
N SER A 59 -18.08 7.03 7.52
CA SER A 59 -17.60 5.89 6.76
C SER A 59 -17.45 4.69 7.68
N PHE A 60 -17.77 3.50 7.17
CA PHE A 60 -17.38 2.28 7.86
C PHE A 60 -15.85 2.22 7.93
N GLU A 61 -15.35 1.75 9.06
CA GLU A 61 -13.92 1.56 9.29
C GLU A 61 -13.60 0.06 9.43
N GLU A 62 -12.40 -0.31 8.99
CA GLU A 62 -11.89 -1.65 9.25
C GLU A 62 -11.68 -1.80 10.77
N LEU A 63 -12.20 -2.88 11.36
CA LEU A 63 -12.04 -3.11 12.79
C LEU A 63 -10.58 -3.48 13.09
N GLU A 64 -10.03 -2.90 14.15
CA GLU A 64 -8.74 -3.34 14.67
C GLU A 64 -8.75 -4.83 14.98
N LEU A 65 -7.67 -5.52 14.61
CA LEU A 65 -7.52 -6.93 14.90
C LEU A 65 -7.43 -7.13 16.43
N PRO A 66 -8.24 -8.03 17.01
CA PRO A 66 -7.94 -8.52 18.35
C PRO A 66 -6.54 -9.13 18.32
N LYS A 67 -5.67 -8.75 19.27
CA LYS A 67 -4.27 -9.25 19.38
C LYS A 67 -4.14 -10.78 19.36
N HIS A 68 -5.25 -11.51 19.54
CA HIS A 68 -5.33 -12.97 19.62
C HIS A 68 -6.08 -13.63 18.43
N SER A 69 -6.52 -12.86 17.42
CA SER A 69 -7.24 -13.39 16.26
C SER A 69 -6.31 -14.15 15.31
N LYS A 70 -6.54 -15.46 15.13
CA LYS A 70 -5.85 -16.30 14.14
C LYS A 70 -6.46 -16.22 12.73
N VAL A 71 -7.53 -15.44 12.55
CA VAL A 71 -8.22 -15.30 11.26
C VAL A 71 -7.46 -14.27 10.42
N LYS A 72 -6.59 -14.75 9.53
CA LYS A 72 -5.99 -13.93 8.46
C LYS A 72 -7.08 -13.57 7.48
N ARG A 73 -7.61 -12.35 7.56
CA ARG A 73 -8.38 -11.79 6.45
C ARG A 73 -7.40 -11.57 5.30
N GLN A 74 -7.80 -11.98 4.11
CA GLN A 74 -7.13 -11.59 2.87
C GLN A 74 -7.43 -10.11 2.63
N THR A 75 -6.92 -9.23 3.49
CA THR A 75 -6.57 -7.88 3.04
C THR A 75 -5.67 -8.09 1.83
N SER A 76 -5.90 -7.31 0.79
CA SER A 76 -4.99 -7.22 -0.36
C SER A 76 -3.64 -6.71 0.16
N THR A 77 -2.84 -7.67 0.67
CA THR A 77 -1.59 -7.59 1.46
C THR A 77 -1.72 -6.90 2.82
N PRO A 78 -1.40 -7.62 3.94
CA PRO A 78 -0.02 -7.91 4.27
C PRO A 78 0.22 -9.41 4.38
N ASN A 79 0.95 -9.95 3.40
CA ASN A 79 1.55 -11.27 3.57
C ASN A 79 2.60 -11.19 4.68
N ALA A 80 2.88 -12.33 5.31
CA ALA A 80 3.91 -12.54 6.35
C ALA A 80 5.27 -11.82 6.12
N THR A 81 5.52 -11.41 4.88
CA THR A 81 6.53 -10.44 4.44
C THR A 81 6.58 -9.08 5.15
N GLU A 82 5.56 -8.60 5.87
CA GLU A 82 5.70 -7.35 6.65
C GLU A 82 6.66 -7.50 7.84
N LEU A 83 6.72 -8.68 8.47
CA LEU A 83 7.73 -8.96 9.49
C LEU A 83 9.13 -9.06 8.88
N GLU A 84 9.25 -9.61 7.66
CA GLU A 84 10.52 -9.67 6.91
C GLU A 84 11.00 -8.30 6.38
N GLN A 85 10.16 -7.26 6.47
CA GLN A 85 10.46 -5.89 6.07
C GLN A 85 10.90 -5.00 7.23
N GLN A 86 10.72 -5.43 8.48
CA GLN A 86 11.18 -4.66 9.64
C GLN A 86 12.71 -4.60 9.58
N PRO A 87 13.31 -3.41 9.45
CA PRO A 87 14.75 -3.30 9.48
C PRO A 87 15.25 -3.67 10.88
N ASP A 88 16.31 -4.47 10.94
CA ASP A 88 16.94 -4.87 12.21
C ASP A 88 17.75 -3.71 12.84
N ILE A 89 17.78 -2.57 12.17
CA ILE A 89 18.60 -1.41 12.50
C ILE A 89 17.80 -0.12 12.43
N ASN A 90 18.13 0.80 13.32
CA ASN A 90 17.69 2.18 13.21
C ASN A 90 18.74 2.99 12.43
N HIS A 91 18.30 3.81 11.49
CA HIS A 91 19.18 4.70 10.71
C HIS A 91 20.03 5.60 11.62
N ASN A 92 19.47 6.12 12.72
CA ASN A 92 20.18 7.07 13.59
C ASN A 92 21.35 6.43 14.34
N ASP A 93 21.19 5.19 14.77
CA ASP A 93 22.22 4.46 15.52
C ASP A 93 23.42 4.11 14.64
N TRP A 94 23.18 3.92 13.34
CA TRP A 94 24.20 3.49 12.37
C TRP A 94 24.84 4.65 11.60
N LYS A 95 24.27 5.87 11.67
CA LYS A 95 24.74 7.04 10.92
C LYS A 95 26.23 7.34 11.17
N ASN A 96 26.66 7.21 12.43
CA ASN A 96 28.01 7.58 12.88
C ASN A 96 28.96 6.38 13.02
N LYS A 97 28.51 5.15 12.71
CA LYS A 97 29.36 3.96 12.80
C LYS A 97 30.49 3.99 11.77
N PRO A 98 31.65 3.36 12.04
CA PRO A 98 32.73 3.33 11.07
C PRO A 98 32.33 2.53 9.82
N ILE A 99 32.88 2.91 8.67
CA ILE A 99 32.49 2.37 7.35
C ILE A 99 32.68 0.86 7.28
N HIS A 100 33.73 0.32 7.90
CA HIS A 100 34.01 -1.11 7.90
C HIS A 100 32.91 -1.93 8.60
N GLU A 101 32.33 -1.43 9.71
CA GLU A 101 31.20 -2.07 10.39
C GLU A 101 29.95 -2.06 9.51
N ILE A 102 29.70 -0.95 8.82
CA ILE A 102 28.57 -0.81 7.90
C ILE A 102 28.70 -1.81 6.75
N LEU A 103 29.89 -1.92 6.16
CA LEU A 103 30.18 -2.87 5.08
C LEU A 103 30.08 -4.33 5.54
N GLN A 104 30.58 -4.64 6.73
CA GLN A 104 30.44 -5.97 7.31
C GLN A 104 28.96 -6.32 7.48
N LYS A 105 28.19 -5.44 8.14
CA LYS A 105 26.75 -5.66 8.34
C LYS A 105 25.98 -5.76 7.02
N LEU A 106 26.36 -4.98 6.01
CA LEU A 106 25.74 -5.03 4.68
C LEU A 106 25.95 -6.39 4.01
N ASN A 107 27.14 -6.98 4.16
CA ASN A 107 27.46 -8.29 3.57
C ASN A 107 26.81 -9.45 4.33
N ASP A 108 26.69 -9.33 5.66
CA ASP A 108 26.15 -10.40 6.52
C ASP A 108 24.62 -10.38 6.56
N CYS A 109 23.98 -9.29 6.12
CA CYS A 109 22.55 -9.11 6.18
C CYS A 109 21.85 -9.60 4.91
N SER A 110 20.79 -10.40 5.07
CA SER A 110 19.89 -10.84 3.99
C SER A 110 18.62 -9.98 3.84
N CYS A 111 18.32 -9.16 4.85
CA CYS A 111 17.13 -8.29 4.88
C CYS A 111 17.31 -7.06 3.99
N VAL A 112 16.46 -6.94 2.97
CA VAL A 112 16.54 -5.87 1.97
C VAL A 112 16.28 -4.48 2.59
N ALA A 113 15.43 -4.41 3.62
CA ALA A 113 15.15 -3.17 4.34
C ALA A 113 16.38 -2.67 5.13
N THR A 114 17.08 -3.57 5.82
CA THR A 114 18.34 -3.26 6.52
C THR A 114 19.42 -2.85 5.51
N GLN A 115 19.55 -3.57 4.39
CA GLN A 115 20.54 -3.26 3.35
C GLN A 115 20.36 -1.85 2.77
N ILE A 116 19.11 -1.45 2.45
CA ILE A 116 18.86 -0.12 1.86
C ILE A 116 19.15 1.02 2.85
N ILE A 117 18.92 0.81 4.15
CA ILE A 117 19.28 1.79 5.19
C ILE A 117 20.79 1.97 5.26
N LEU A 118 21.56 0.87 5.30
CA LEU A 118 23.03 0.93 5.31
C LEU A 118 23.57 1.61 4.05
N LEU A 119 23.02 1.28 2.88
CA LEU A 119 23.40 1.93 1.62
C LEU A 119 23.03 3.41 1.58
N SER A 120 21.92 3.82 2.20
CA SER A 120 21.57 5.25 2.32
C SER A 120 22.60 6.03 3.13
N ILE A 121 23.18 5.41 4.17
CA ILE A 121 24.23 6.00 5.00
C ILE A 121 25.53 6.11 4.19
N LEU A 122 25.90 5.04 3.46
CA LEU A 122 27.07 5.05 2.57
C LEU A 122 26.93 6.09 1.46
N LEU A 123 25.76 6.16 0.82
CA LEU A 123 25.48 7.13 -0.24
C LEU A 123 25.67 8.58 0.25
N LYS A 124 25.20 8.89 1.47
CA LYS A 124 25.35 10.22 2.06
C LYS A 124 26.79 10.56 2.48
N ARG A 125 27.60 9.57 2.83
CA ARG A 125 28.96 9.77 3.38
C ARG A 125 30.05 9.71 2.32
N GLU A 126 30.01 8.68 1.49
CA GLU A 126 31.06 8.36 0.52
C GLU A 126 30.65 8.68 -0.92
N GLY A 127 29.34 8.84 -1.15
CA GLY A 127 28.78 9.15 -2.47
C GLY A 127 28.43 7.93 -3.32
N PRO A 128 27.88 8.17 -4.52
CA PRO A 128 27.28 7.14 -5.38
C PRO A 128 28.27 6.14 -5.98
N ASN A 129 29.53 6.56 -6.16
CA ASN A 129 30.59 5.80 -6.83
C ASN A 129 31.44 4.96 -5.88
N PHE A 130 31.14 4.99 -4.57
CA PHE A 130 31.85 4.19 -3.59
C PHE A 130 31.69 2.68 -3.90
N ILE A 131 32.80 1.95 -3.89
CA ILE A 131 32.82 0.54 -4.31
C ILE A 131 32.51 -0.36 -3.12
N THR A 132 31.44 -1.13 -3.24
CA THR A 132 31.06 -2.24 -2.35
C THR A 132 31.41 -3.57 -3.01
N LYS A 133 31.24 -4.70 -2.28
CA LYS A 133 31.45 -6.04 -2.86
C LYS A 133 30.54 -6.33 -4.08
N GLU A 134 29.37 -5.68 -4.16
CA GLU A 134 28.39 -5.90 -5.24
C GLU A 134 28.46 -4.84 -6.36
N GLY A 135 29.54 -4.06 -6.41
CA GLY A 135 29.71 -2.93 -7.33
C GLY A 135 29.56 -1.59 -6.63
N THR A 136 29.25 -0.53 -7.37
CA THR A 136 29.08 0.80 -6.78
C THR A 136 27.88 0.84 -5.83
N VAL A 137 27.84 1.79 -4.89
CA VAL A 137 26.67 2.01 -4.03
C VAL A 137 25.40 2.20 -4.86
N SER A 138 25.48 2.96 -5.97
CA SER A 138 24.35 3.18 -6.87
C SER A 138 23.86 1.89 -7.53
N ASP A 139 24.78 1.04 -8.02
CA ASP A 139 24.44 -0.25 -8.61
C ASP A 139 23.79 -1.19 -7.60
N HIS A 140 24.31 -1.18 -6.36
CA HIS A 140 23.76 -1.99 -5.27
C HIS A 140 22.33 -1.52 -4.92
N ILE A 141 22.09 -0.21 -4.84
CA ILE A 141 20.75 0.35 -4.61
C ILE A 141 19.80 -0.01 -5.76
N GLU A 142 20.23 0.07 -7.03
CA GLU A 142 19.45 -0.33 -8.20
C GLU A 142 19.08 -1.83 -8.17
N ARG A 143 20.02 -2.69 -7.74
CA ARG A 143 19.77 -4.13 -7.57
C ARG A 143 18.72 -4.38 -6.49
N ILE A 144 18.81 -3.67 -5.37
CA ILE A 144 17.82 -3.73 -4.29
C ILE A 144 16.46 -3.23 -4.77
N TYR A 145 16.40 -2.12 -5.50
CA TYR A 145 15.17 -1.57 -6.06
C TYR A 145 14.42 -2.62 -6.90
N ARG A 146 15.11 -3.31 -7.81
CA ARG A 146 14.52 -4.38 -8.64
C ARG A 146 14.10 -5.59 -7.83
N LYS A 147 14.92 -6.02 -6.87
CA LYS A 147 14.64 -7.15 -5.96
C LYS A 147 13.41 -6.87 -5.09
N ALA A 148 13.33 -5.66 -4.52
CA ALA A 148 12.21 -5.21 -3.72
C ALA A 148 10.91 -5.11 -4.55
N GLY A 149 11.00 -4.63 -5.80
CA GLY A 149 9.87 -4.60 -6.73
C GLY A 149 9.30 -5.99 -7.02
N SER A 150 10.19 -6.96 -7.29
CA SER A 150 9.79 -8.36 -7.54
C SER A 150 9.10 -9.01 -6.33
N LYS A 151 9.51 -8.62 -5.11
CA LYS A 151 8.92 -9.07 -3.85
C LYS A 151 7.74 -8.22 -3.36
N LYS A 152 7.37 -7.15 -4.09
CA LYS A 152 6.33 -6.18 -3.72
C LYS A 152 6.58 -5.47 -2.38
N PHE A 153 7.85 -5.22 -2.04
CA PHE A 153 8.25 -4.50 -0.82
C PHE A 153 8.19 -2.99 -1.07
N TRP A 154 6.97 -2.45 -1.16
CA TRP A 154 6.75 -1.09 -1.65
C TRP A 154 7.41 0.01 -0.81
N SER A 155 7.57 -0.19 0.50
CA SER A 155 8.30 0.76 1.36
C SER A 155 9.78 0.88 0.92
N VAL A 156 10.45 -0.26 0.75
CA VAL A 156 11.83 -0.33 0.27
C VAL A 156 11.96 0.18 -1.16
N VAL A 157 11.01 -0.15 -2.04
CA VAL A 157 10.98 0.35 -3.43
C VAL A 157 10.94 1.88 -3.45
N ARG A 158 10.05 2.50 -2.67
CA ARG A 158 9.93 3.97 -2.59
C ARG A 158 11.22 4.59 -2.05
N PHE A 159 11.78 4.02 -0.99
CA PHE A 159 13.02 4.53 -0.42
C PHE A 159 14.20 4.40 -1.40
N ALA A 160 14.39 3.25 -2.04
CA ALA A 160 15.44 3.07 -3.04
C ALA A 160 15.26 3.98 -4.26
N ALA A 161 14.02 4.15 -4.74
CA ALA A 161 13.72 5.09 -5.82
C ALA A 161 14.08 6.53 -5.46
N SER A 162 13.84 6.96 -4.21
CA SER A 162 14.23 8.29 -3.76
C SER A 162 15.75 8.47 -3.71
N LEU A 163 16.50 7.45 -3.30
CA LEU A 163 17.97 7.50 -3.26
C LEU A 163 18.59 7.54 -4.67
N LEU A 164 17.93 6.90 -5.63
CA LEU A 164 18.33 6.90 -7.05
C LEU A 164 17.78 8.10 -7.82
N CYS A 165 17.04 9.01 -7.16
CA CYS A 165 16.35 10.13 -7.79
C CYS A 165 15.52 9.71 -9.01
N LYS A 166 14.86 8.55 -8.96
CA LYS A 166 13.98 8.10 -10.05
C LYS A 166 12.74 8.97 -10.10
N LEU A 167 12.60 9.73 -11.17
CA LEU A 167 11.42 10.54 -11.46
C LEU A 167 10.58 9.85 -12.54
N VAL A 168 9.27 10.11 -12.50
CA VAL A 168 8.32 9.72 -13.54
C VAL A 168 7.78 11.01 -14.15
N ASP A 169 7.81 11.11 -15.47
CA ASP A 169 7.41 12.33 -16.19
C ASP A 169 5.94 12.71 -15.94
N SER A 170 5.08 11.71 -15.72
CA SER A 170 3.69 11.95 -15.35
C SER A 170 3.11 10.82 -14.51
N LEU A 171 2.57 11.18 -13.35
CA LEU A 171 1.72 10.29 -12.55
C LEU A 171 0.26 10.28 -13.03
N ALA A 172 -0.11 11.15 -13.97
CA ALA A 172 -1.50 11.35 -14.38
C ALA A 172 -2.18 10.05 -14.84
N PRO A 173 -1.59 9.20 -15.71
CA PRO A 173 -2.26 7.96 -16.14
C PRO A 173 -2.58 7.03 -14.97
N SER A 174 -1.64 6.90 -14.02
CA SER A 174 -1.81 6.05 -12.83
C SER A 174 -2.87 6.61 -11.88
N ILE A 175 -2.85 7.93 -11.64
CA ILE A 175 -3.83 8.61 -10.78
C ILE A 175 -5.22 8.53 -11.41
N THR A 176 -5.36 8.84 -12.70
CA THR A 176 -6.63 8.75 -13.43
C THR A 176 -7.20 7.34 -13.35
N ASN A 177 -6.38 6.29 -13.50
CA ASN A 177 -6.85 4.91 -13.37
C ASN A 177 -7.40 4.60 -11.96
N VAL A 178 -6.78 5.15 -10.90
CA VAL A 178 -7.28 5.00 -9.53
C VAL A 178 -8.60 5.77 -9.34
N LEU A 179 -8.69 7.00 -9.86
CA LEU A 179 -9.89 7.84 -9.76
C LEU A 179 -11.08 7.29 -10.55
N VAL A 180 -10.87 6.77 -11.76
CA VAL A 180 -11.93 6.14 -12.59
C VAL A 180 -12.50 4.88 -11.92
N GLN A 181 -11.72 4.23 -11.06
CA GLN A 181 -12.19 3.11 -10.23
C GLN A 181 -12.93 3.57 -8.97
N GLY A 182 -13.17 4.88 -8.80
CA GLY A 182 -13.82 5.45 -7.63
C GLY A 182 -12.96 5.41 -6.36
N LYS A 183 -11.65 5.17 -6.49
CA LYS A 183 -10.77 5.09 -5.31
C LYS A 183 -10.19 6.46 -4.99
N GLN A 184 -10.09 6.74 -3.69
CA GLN A 184 -9.47 7.95 -3.20
C GLN A 184 -7.93 7.85 -3.31
N VAL A 185 -7.30 8.95 -3.74
CA VAL A 185 -5.85 9.10 -3.75
C VAL A 185 -5.47 10.07 -2.65
N THR A 186 -4.60 9.63 -1.74
CA THR A 186 -3.97 10.49 -0.73
C THR A 186 -2.53 10.76 -1.14
N LEU A 187 -2.18 12.03 -1.31
CA LEU A 187 -0.82 12.46 -1.62
C LEU A 187 -0.17 12.97 -0.34
N GLY A 188 0.97 12.39 0.03
CA GLY A 188 1.83 12.98 1.05
C GLY A 188 2.70 14.06 0.43
N ALA A 189 2.58 15.30 0.91
CA ALA A 189 3.54 16.34 0.57
C ALA A 189 4.85 16.08 1.32
N PHE A 190 5.97 16.02 0.61
CA PHE A 190 7.32 16.06 1.19
C PHE A 190 7.91 17.42 0.91
N GLY A 191 8.25 18.17 1.97
CA GLY A 191 8.81 19.53 1.88
C GLY A 191 7.94 20.58 2.56
N GLN A 192 8.06 20.68 3.89
CA GLN A 192 8.01 21.98 4.55
C GLN A 192 9.48 22.44 4.64
N GLU A 193 9.84 23.41 3.81
CA GLU A 193 10.83 24.42 4.20
C GLU A 193 10.12 25.51 5.00
#